data_AF-A0A7W8P5V9-F1
#
_entry.id   AF-A0A7W8P5V9-F1
#
_cell.length_a   1.000
_cell.length_b   1.000
_cell.length_c   1.000
_cell.angle_alpha   90.00
_cell.angle_beta   90.00
_cell.angle_gamma   90.00
#
_symmetry.space_group_name_H-M   'P 1'
#
loop_
_entity.id
_entity.type
_entity.pdbx_description
1 polymer ?
#
loop_
_entity_poly.entity_id
_entity_poly.type
_entity_poly.pdbx_seq_one_letter_code
_entity_poly.pdbx_strand_id
1 'polypeptide(L)'
;MLTQDGASLEATAQGAARFADWGIDLAAQKTRRRRFACTCLDWSMRRPHLGGALGAALLDAWSAHGWVERTERPRVLRVTPAGHQQFDAFLAG
;
A
#
# COMPACT_ATOMS: atom_id res chain seq x y z
N MET A 1 -7.70 -9.05 0.37
CA MET A 1 -6.40 -8.77 -0.29
C MET A 1 -5.20 -9.27 0.50
N LEU A 2 -5.11 -8.98 1.81
CA LEU A 2 -4.05 -9.49 2.67
C LEU A 2 -4.63 -10.37 3.78
N THR A 3 -3.85 -11.33 4.27
CA THR A 3 -4.09 -12.05 5.53
C THR A 3 -3.09 -11.59 6.57
N GLN A 4 -3.49 -11.60 7.85
CA GLN A 4 -2.68 -11.14 8.96
C GLN A 4 -2.37 -12.30 9.91
N ASP A 5 -1.10 -12.42 10.30
CA ASP A 5 -0.64 -13.28 11.40
C ASP A 5 0.24 -12.46 12.35
N GLY A 6 -0.29 -12.18 13.54
CA GLY A 6 0.31 -11.24 14.48
C GLY A 6 0.54 -9.86 13.83
N ALA A 7 1.80 -9.45 13.71
CA ALA A 7 2.19 -8.20 13.06
C ALA A 7 2.59 -8.37 11.58
N SER A 8 2.59 -9.59 11.05
CA SER A 8 2.97 -9.90 9.68
C SER A 8 1.74 -9.92 8.77
N LEU A 9 1.92 -9.50 7.52
CA LEU A 9 0.88 -9.52 6.49
C LEU A 9 1.37 -10.32 5.28
N GLU A 10 0.50 -11.14 4.72
CA GLU A 10 0.76 -11.92 3.51
C GLU A 10 -0.30 -11.62 2.45
N ALA A 11 0.08 -11.72 1.17
CA ALA A 11 -0.85 -11.53 0.08
C ALA A 11 -1.65 -12.81 -0.20
N THR A 12 -2.97 -12.69 -0.33
CA THR A 12 -3.79 -13.78 -0.88
C THR A 12 -3.59 -13.87 -2.40
N ALA A 13 -4.01 -14.97 -3.02
CA ALA A 13 -3.97 -15.09 -4.48
C ALA A 13 -4.72 -13.95 -5.20
N GLN A 14 -5.91 -13.58 -4.70
CA GLN A 14 -6.66 -12.43 -5.19
C GLN A 14 -5.91 -11.11 -4.96
N GLY A 15 -5.27 -10.95 -3.79
CA GLY A 15 -4.44 -9.78 -3.51
C GLY A 15 -3.29 -9.65 -4.49
N ALA A 16 -2.59 -10.74 -4.77
CA ALA A 16 -1.48 -10.78 -5.72
C ALA A 16 -1.90 -10.31 -7.12
N ALA A 17 -3.06 -10.76 -7.63
CA ALA A 17 -3.59 -10.29 -8.90
C ALA A 17 -3.85 -8.78 -8.89
N ARG A 18 -4.53 -8.27 -7.85
CA ARG A 18 -4.81 -6.83 -7.71
C ARG A 18 -3.55 -5.97 -7.61
N PHE A 19 -2.53 -6.44 -6.89
CA PHE A 19 -1.26 -5.73 -6.80
C PHE A 19 -0.52 -5.72 -8.15
N ALA A 20 -0.61 -6.80 -8.93
CA ALA A 20 -0.07 -6.84 -10.28
C ALA A 20 -0.79 -5.86 -11.22
N ASP A 21 -2.11 -5.67 -11.09
CA ASP A 21 -2.87 -4.67 -11.85
C ASP A 21 -2.35 -3.24 -11.59
N TRP A 22 -1.82 -2.97 -10.40
CA TRP A 22 -1.18 -1.70 -10.04
C TRP A 22 0.30 -1.63 -10.43
N GLY A 23 0.85 -2.68 -11.05
CA GLY A 23 2.26 -2.76 -11.47
C GLY A 23 3.22 -3.20 -10.35
N ILE A 24 2.71 -3.83 -9.28
CA ILE A 24 3.54 -4.25 -8.14
C ILE A 24 3.94 -5.72 -8.30
N ASP A 25 5.24 -5.96 -8.52
CA ASP A 25 5.81 -7.30 -8.47
C ASP A 25 6.06 -7.72 -7.01
N LEU A 26 5.17 -8.58 -6.50
CA LEU A 26 5.27 -9.11 -5.14
C LEU A 26 6.49 -10.03 -4.94
N ALA A 27 6.90 -10.79 -5.95
CA ALA A 27 8.07 -11.66 -5.84
C ALA A 27 9.32 -10.81 -5.62
N ALA A 28 9.48 -9.73 -6.39
CA ALA A 28 10.55 -8.77 -6.19
C ALA A 28 10.46 -8.03 -4.84
N GLN A 29 9.26 -7.80 -4.30
CA GLN A 29 9.14 -7.21 -2.96
C GLN A 29 9.53 -8.18 -1.83
N LYS A 30 9.24 -9.47 -1.99
CA LYS A 30 9.57 -10.51 -0.99
C LYS A 30 11.08 -10.78 -0.89
N THR A 31 11.87 -10.47 -1.91
CA THR A 31 13.34 -10.61 -1.87
C THR A 31 14.05 -9.41 -1.24
N ARG A 32 13.34 -8.32 -0.91
CA ARG A 32 13.94 -7.14 -0.29
C ARG A 32 14.40 -7.44 1.14
N ARG A 33 15.45 -6.74 1.59
CA ARG A 33 16.00 -6.87 2.96
C ARG A 33 15.02 -6.50 4.08
N ARG A 34 14.02 -5.64 3.79
CA ARG A 34 12.98 -5.25 4.75
C ARG A 34 11.85 -6.28 4.74
N ARG A 35 11.11 -6.38 5.85
CA ARG A 35 9.90 -7.21 5.93
C ARG A 35 8.98 -6.92 4.75
N PHE A 36 8.39 -7.97 4.17
CA PHE A 36 7.49 -7.85 3.03
C PHE A 36 6.32 -6.92 3.35
N ALA A 37 5.52 -7.25 4.36
CA ALA A 37 4.43 -6.42 4.84
C ALA A 37 4.22 -6.64 6.33
N CYS A 38 3.93 -5.58 7.07
CA CYS A 38 3.64 -5.66 8.50
C CYS A 38 2.67 -4.57 8.95
N THR A 39 1.94 -4.83 10.04
CA THR A 39 1.18 -3.80 10.72
C THR A 39 2.12 -2.99 11.61
N CYS A 40 2.47 -1.78 11.18
CA CYS A 40 3.26 -0.84 11.97
C CYS A 40 2.32 0.04 12.80
N LEU A 41 2.63 0.22 14.09
CA LEU A 41 1.86 1.12 14.95
C LEU A 41 2.34 2.55 14.68
N ASP A 42 1.48 3.39 14.08
CA ASP A 42 1.76 4.82 14.01
C ASP A 42 1.45 5.45 15.37
N TRP A 43 2.49 5.89 16.09
CA TRP A 43 2.36 6.55 17.38
C TRP A 43 1.56 7.85 17.32
N SER A 44 1.45 8.48 16.15
CA SER A 44 0.69 9.72 15.96
C SER A 44 -0.81 9.48 15.71
N MET A 45 -1.16 8.40 15.00
CA MET A 45 -2.55 8.10 14.61
C MET A 45 -3.20 6.97 15.43
N ARG A 46 -2.42 6.27 16.26
CA ARG A 46 -2.82 5.10 17.08
C ARG A 46 -3.52 3.99 16.27
N ARG A 47 -3.27 3.92 14.97
CA ARG A 47 -3.86 2.90 14.09
C ARG A 47 -2.74 2.07 13.45
N PRO A 48 -2.92 0.74 13.33
CA PRO A 48 -2.01 -0.06 12.54
C PRO A 48 -2.06 0.37 11.08
N HIS A 49 -0.90 0.62 10.48
CA HIS A 49 -0.77 0.89 9.06
C HIS A 49 0.08 -0.18 8.37
N LEU A 50 -0.10 -0.32 7.06
CA LEU A 50 0.74 -1.18 6.26
C LEU A 50 2.15 -0.58 6.15
N GLY A 51 3.13 -1.27 6.72
CA GLY A 51 4.57 -1.02 6.57
C GLY A 51 5.25 -2.12 5.75
N GLY A 52 6.56 -1.99 5.56
CA GLY A 52 7.37 -2.97 4.83
C GLY A 52 7.62 -2.63 3.36
N ALA A 53 8.10 -3.61 2.59
CA ALA A 53 8.34 -3.47 1.16
C ALA A 53 7.05 -3.19 0.39
N LEU A 54 5.96 -3.86 0.73
CA LEU A 54 4.66 -3.71 0.08
C LEU A 54 4.10 -2.29 0.26
N GLY A 55 4.16 -1.73 1.48
CA GLY A 55 3.68 -0.37 1.73
C GLY A 55 4.46 0.68 0.92
N ALA A 56 5.77 0.50 0.76
CA ALA A 56 6.58 1.36 -0.09
C ALA A 56 6.21 1.21 -1.57
N ALA A 57 6.05 -0.03 -2.05
CA ALA A 57 5.68 -0.30 -3.44
C ALA A 57 4.29 0.26 -3.80
N LEU A 58 3.33 0.23 -2.86
CA LEU A 58 2.02 0.86 -3.06
C LEU A 58 2.13 2.38 -3.19
N LEU A 59 2.93 3.02 -2.34
CA LEU A 59 3.16 4.46 -2.44
C LEU A 59 3.77 4.82 -3.79
N ASP A 60 4.80 4.08 -4.22
CA ASP A 60 5.45 4.30 -5.51
C ASP A 60 4.48 4.10 -6.67
N ALA A 61 3.71 3.00 -6.67
CA ALA A 61 2.72 2.71 -7.69
C ALA A 61 1.63 3.78 -7.76
N TRP A 62 0.97 4.10 -6.64
CA TRP A 62 -0.09 5.09 -6.61
C TRP A 62 0.39 6.50 -6.96
N SER A 63 1.65 6.84 -6.64
CA SER A 63 2.26 8.08 -7.09
C SER A 63 2.49 8.08 -8.60
N ALA A 64 2.99 6.98 -9.16
CA ALA A 64 3.21 6.82 -10.60
C ALA A 64 1.90 6.85 -11.41
N HIS A 65 0.81 6.32 -10.86
CA HIS A 65 -0.53 6.43 -11.44
C HIS A 65 -1.20 7.79 -11.22
N GLY A 66 -0.58 8.71 -10.47
CA GLY A 66 -1.13 10.03 -10.17
C GLY A 66 -2.34 10.00 -9.23
N TRP A 67 -2.50 8.94 -8.44
CA TRP A 67 -3.61 8.79 -7.48
C TRP A 67 -3.35 9.51 -6.17
N VAL A 68 -2.07 9.59 -5.80
CA VAL A 68 -1.60 10.37 -4.66
C VAL A 68 -0.47 11.29 -5.08
N GLU A 69 -0.33 12.41 -4.40
CA GLU A 69 0.76 13.34 -4.61
C GLU A 69 1.28 13.89 -3.28
N ARG A 70 2.52 14.39 -3.32
CA ARG A 70 3.13 15.05 -2.18
C ARG A 70 2.58 16.46 -2.02
N THR A 71 2.40 16.87 -0.77
CA THR A 71 2.09 18.26 -0.44
C THR A 71 3.36 18.99 0.01
N GLU A 72 3.25 20.31 0.19
CA GLU A 72 4.31 21.12 0.81
C GLU A 72 4.63 20.70 2.25
N ARG A 73 3.68 20.02 2.92
CA ARG A 73 3.88 19.52 4.28
C ARG A 73 4.58 18.17 4.26
N PRO A 74 5.65 18.00 5.05
CA PRO A 74 6.35 16.73 5.13
C PRO A 74 5.41 15.64 5.69
N ARG A 75 5.51 14.42 5.13
CA ARG A 75 4.71 13.25 5.52
C ARG A 75 3.19 13.40 5.33
N VAL A 76 2.76 14.35 4.50
CA VAL A 76 1.36 14.50 4.11
C VAL A 76 1.24 14.28 2.62
N LEU A 77 0.37 13.34 2.24
CA LEU A 77 -0.03 13.08 0.87
C LEU A 77 -1.45 13.59 0.65
N ARG A 78 -1.71 14.06 -0.56
CA ARG A 78 -3.05 14.40 -1.03
C ARG A 78 -3.52 13.30 -1.98
N VAL A 79 -4.75 12.84 -1.81
CA VAL A 79 -5.43 11.99 -2.80
C VAL A 79 -5.94 12.90 -3.92
N THR A 80 -5.65 12.55 -5.16
CA THR A 80 -6.10 13.31 -6.34
C THR A 80 -7.55 12.94 -6.68
N PRO A 81 -8.28 13.74 -7.48
CA PRO A 81 -9.61 13.34 -7.95
C PRO A 81 -9.62 11.97 -8.64
N ALA A 82 -8.58 11.66 -9.43
CA ALA A 82 -8.42 10.34 -10.04
C ALA A 82 -8.18 9.25 -8.99
N GLY A 83 -7.37 9.54 -7.97
CA GLY A 83 -7.16 8.62 -6.84
C GLY A 83 -8.43 8.34 -6.06
N HIS A 84 -9.25 9.36 -5.79
CA HIS A 84 -10.56 9.18 -5.14
C HIS A 84 -11.44 8.20 -5.93
N GLN A 85 -11.58 8.38 -7.23
CA GLN A 85 -12.37 7.47 -8.07
C GLN A 85 -11.86 6.03 -8.01
N GLN A 86 -10.54 5.83 -8.05
CA GLN A 86 -9.95 4.49 -7.99
C GLN A 86 -10.09 3.85 -6.61
N PHE A 87 -9.92 4.62 -5.54
CA PHE A 87 -10.08 4.11 -4.17
C PHE A 87 -11.54 3.83 -3.84
N ASP A 88 -12.48 4.66 -4.29
CA ASP A 88 -13.91 4.40 -4.11
C ASP A 88 -14.33 3.13 -4.87
N ALA A 89 -13.88 2.96 -6.11
CA ALA A 89 -14.13 1.74 -6.88
C ALA A 89 -13.53 0.50 -6.20
N PHE A 90 -12.36 0.64 -5.57
CA PHE A 90 -11.74 -0.43 -4.81
C PHE A 90 -12.52 -0.78 -3.53
N LEU A 91 -13.02 0.22 -2.79
CA LEU A 91 -13.75 0.02 -1.54
C LEU A 91 -15.19 -0.48 -1.73
N ALA A 92 -15.75 -0.28 -2.93
CA ALA A 92 -17.10 -0.72 -3.27
C ALA A 92 -17.20 -2.22 -3.62
N GLY A 93 -16.07 -2.93 -3.77
CA GLY A 93 -16.00 -4.37 -4.09
C GLY A 93 -15.43 -5.22 -2.98
#